data_AF-D0LEH4-F1
#
_entry.id   AF-D0LEH4-F1
#
_cell.length_a   1.000
_cell.length_b   1.000
_cell.length_c   1.000
_cell.angle_alpha   90.00
_cell.angle_beta   90.00
_cell.angle_gamma   90.00
#
_symmetry.space_group_name_H-M   'P 1'
#
loop_
_entity.id
_entity.type
_entity.pdbx_description
1 polymer ?
#
loop_
_entity_poly.entity_id
_entity_poly.type
_entity_poly.pdbx_seq_one_letter_code
_entity_poly.pdbx_strand_id
1 'polypeptide(L)'
;MTTVIGTEGQGATAPDPGVPGAVGTAAAERSPKPRGARKEAPIAFRPRPGTRARLAKRAGGRSISHEVELAVDAWLGRKVAEVDPVLRDHLAAELSAIGDRLAEVAHQEAGVARNYNQMQHFLNTYRELPVGLREEVSKIVVQREQILTQLRFIRQELAVLVEAR
;
A
#
# COMPACT_ATOMS: atom_id res chain seq x y z
N MET A 1 50.24 -55.60 -9.40
CA MET A 1 51.10 -54.47 -9.00
C MET A 1 50.24 -53.49 -8.23
N THR A 2 50.65 -53.24 -7.00
CA THR A 2 49.95 -52.52 -5.95
C THR A 2 50.39 -51.07 -5.97
N THR A 3 49.47 -50.10 -5.87
CA THR A 3 49.74 -48.87 -5.10
C THR A 3 48.44 -48.24 -4.61
N VAL A 4 48.37 -48.11 -3.29
CA VAL A 4 47.44 -47.33 -2.47
C VAL A 4 48.25 -46.15 -1.93
N ILE A 5 47.75 -44.91 -2.02
CA ILE A 5 48.10 -43.74 -1.17
C ILE A 5 46.85 -42.84 -1.19
N GLY A 6 46.03 -42.73 -0.13
CA GLY A 6 46.26 -41.98 1.11
C GLY A 6 45.76 -40.52 0.93
N THR A 7 44.48 -40.20 1.17
CA THR A 7 43.95 -39.58 2.40
C THR A 7 44.96 -38.77 3.21
N GLU A 8 44.72 -37.47 3.36
CA GLU A 8 44.52 -36.77 4.65
C GLU A 8 44.67 -35.25 4.50
N GLY A 9 43.59 -34.55 4.81
CA GLY A 9 43.56 -33.12 5.10
C GLY A 9 42.84 -32.90 6.43
N GLN A 10 43.51 -33.26 7.54
CA GLN A 10 43.30 -32.62 8.85
C GLN A 10 43.80 -31.17 8.71
N GLY A 11 43.26 -30.13 9.34
CA GLY A 11 42.32 -29.99 10.43
C GLY A 11 42.66 -28.63 11.05
N ALA A 12 41.68 -27.74 11.18
CA ALA A 12 41.81 -26.56 12.04
C ALA A 12 40.43 -26.18 12.57
N THR A 13 40.32 -26.39 13.87
CA THR A 13 39.17 -26.30 14.75
C THR A 13 38.72 -24.85 14.94
N ALA A 14 37.41 -24.67 15.15
CA ALA A 14 36.72 -23.40 15.42
C ALA A 14 37.28 -22.65 16.64
N PRO A 15 36.94 -21.35 16.78
CA PRO A 15 35.84 -21.07 17.69
C PRO A 15 34.81 -20.07 17.15
N ASP A 16 33.56 -20.52 17.23
CA ASP A 16 32.36 -19.78 17.64
C ASP A 16 32.57 -18.33 18.13
N PRO A 17 31.93 -17.33 17.51
CA PRO A 17 31.48 -16.17 18.25
C PRO A 17 30.01 -16.38 18.65
N GLY A 18 29.86 -16.77 19.91
CA GLY A 18 28.59 -16.80 20.61
C GLY A 18 27.73 -15.58 20.32
N VAL A 19 26.48 -15.87 19.96
CA VAL A 19 25.34 -15.03 20.30
C VAL A 19 25.33 -14.89 21.83
N PRO A 20 25.30 -13.67 22.36
CA PRO A 20 24.16 -13.34 23.21
C PRO A 20 23.70 -11.89 23.05
N GLY A 21 22.40 -11.69 22.93
CA GLY A 21 21.82 -10.35 23.01
C GLY A 21 20.38 -10.24 22.55
N ALA A 22 19.50 -11.09 23.08
CA ALA A 22 18.06 -10.98 22.90
C ALA A 22 17.51 -9.65 23.44
N VAL A 23 16.71 -8.94 22.64
CA VAL A 23 15.44 -8.31 23.05
C VAL A 23 14.56 -8.30 21.79
N GLY A 24 13.62 -9.21 21.62
CA GLY A 24 12.22 -8.95 21.99
C GLY A 24 11.67 -7.74 21.24
N THR A 25 10.81 -7.86 20.23
CA THR A 25 9.41 -8.19 20.46
C THR A 25 8.68 -8.41 19.15
N ALA A 26 7.78 -9.40 19.16
CA ALA A 26 6.82 -9.71 18.11
C ALA A 26 6.03 -8.47 17.69
N ALA A 27 6.11 -8.09 16.41
CA ALA A 27 5.11 -7.24 15.79
C ALA A 27 3.94 -8.14 15.38
N ALA A 28 3.11 -8.51 16.37
CA ALA A 28 1.80 -9.08 16.11
C ALA A 28 1.09 -8.17 15.09
N GLU A 29 0.68 -8.76 13.96
CA GLU A 29 -0.24 -8.15 13.00
C GLU A 29 -1.52 -7.77 13.74
N ARG A 30 -1.52 -6.55 14.28
CA ARG A 30 -2.73 -5.92 14.79
C ARG A 30 -3.58 -5.65 13.57
N SER A 31 -4.62 -6.45 13.39
CA SER A 31 -5.80 -6.07 12.60
C SER A 31 -6.08 -4.59 12.87
N PRO A 32 -6.30 -3.74 11.85
CA PRO A 32 -6.47 -2.32 12.06
C PRO A 32 -7.71 -2.13 12.93
N LYS A 33 -7.47 -1.91 14.22
CA LYS A 33 -8.50 -1.54 15.19
C LYS A 33 -9.24 -0.36 14.57
N PRO A 34 -10.58 -0.36 14.54
CA PRO A 34 -11.31 0.79 14.03
C PRO A 34 -10.75 2.01 14.73
N ARG A 35 -10.16 2.94 13.96
CA ARG A 35 -9.65 4.20 14.52
C ARG A 35 -10.86 4.85 15.19
N GLY A 36 -10.93 4.76 16.51
CA GLY A 36 -11.94 5.46 17.28
C GLY A 36 -11.94 6.89 16.80
N ALA A 37 -13.13 7.43 16.49
CA ALA A 37 -13.31 8.79 16.02
C ALA A 37 -12.37 9.69 16.83
N ARG A 38 -11.34 10.24 16.17
CA ARG A 38 -10.40 11.13 16.84
C ARG A 38 -11.27 12.26 17.37
N LYS A 39 -11.32 12.46 18.70
CA LYS A 39 -11.97 13.64 19.28
C LYS A 39 -11.32 14.84 18.58
N GLU A 40 -12.08 15.48 17.71
CA GLU A 40 -11.60 16.61 16.93
C GLU A 40 -11.06 17.65 17.90
N ALA A 41 -9.91 18.23 17.58
CA ALA A 41 -9.34 19.28 18.41
C ALA A 41 -10.38 20.40 18.53
N PRO A 42 -10.66 20.90 19.75
CA PRO A 42 -11.68 21.92 19.94
C PRO A 42 -11.33 23.14 19.08
N ILE A 43 -12.20 23.44 18.12
CA ILE A 43 -12.03 24.60 17.24
C ILE A 43 -12.12 25.84 18.13
N ALA A 44 -11.03 26.60 18.21
CA ALA A 44 -10.97 27.82 18.99
C ALA A 44 -11.81 28.92 18.32
N PHE A 45 -13.11 28.91 18.58
CA PHE A 45 -14.03 29.94 18.10
C PHE A 45 -13.81 31.24 18.89
N ARG A 46 -13.44 32.32 18.19
CA ARG A 46 -13.35 33.67 18.76
C ARG A 46 -14.61 34.46 18.36
N PRO A 47 -15.71 34.38 19.14
CA PRO A 47 -16.93 35.10 18.82
C PRO A 47 -16.71 36.61 18.84
N ARG A 48 -17.32 37.32 17.88
CA ARG A 48 -17.44 38.77 17.93
C ARG A 48 -18.13 39.22 19.23
N PRO A 49 -17.81 40.41 19.77
CA PRO A 49 -18.49 40.95 20.94
C PRO A 49 -20.02 40.89 20.78
N GLY A 50 -20.73 40.39 21.81
CA GLY A 50 -22.20 40.23 21.80
C GLY A 50 -22.73 38.93 21.19
N THR A 51 -21.93 38.15 20.44
CA THR A 51 -22.37 36.88 19.85
C THR A 51 -22.69 35.83 20.91
N ARG A 52 -21.93 35.78 22.01
CA ARG A 52 -22.18 34.86 23.13
C ARG A 52 -23.54 35.12 23.79
N ALA A 53 -23.92 36.38 23.99
CA ALA A 53 -25.21 36.76 24.57
C ALA A 53 -26.38 36.36 23.65
N ARG A 54 -26.20 36.53 22.33
CA ARG A 54 -27.20 36.12 21.33
C ARG A 54 -27.35 34.60 21.25
N LEU A 55 -26.26 33.85 21.38
CA LEU A 55 -26.28 32.38 21.41
C LEU A 55 -26.92 31.87 22.70
N ALA A 56 -26.60 32.46 23.86
CA ALA A 56 -27.21 32.11 25.13
C ALA A 56 -28.74 32.31 25.12
N LYS A 57 -29.22 33.42 24.53
CA LYS A 57 -30.66 33.68 24.36
C LYS A 57 -31.35 32.65 23.45
N ARG A 58 -30.63 32.10 22.46
CA ARG A 58 -31.14 31.10 21.50
C ARG A 58 -31.07 29.67 22.05
N ALA A 59 -30.03 29.38 22.83
CA ALA A 59 -29.79 28.07 23.40
C ALA A 59 -30.86 27.69 24.44
N GLY A 60 -31.39 28.66 25.18
CA GLY A 60 -32.42 28.41 26.20
C GLY A 60 -31.90 27.41 27.24
N GLY A 61 -32.42 26.17 27.22
CA GLY A 61 -31.97 25.06 28.07
C GLY A 61 -30.92 24.11 27.44
N ARG A 62 -30.52 24.32 26.18
CA ARG A 62 -29.48 23.53 25.49
C ARG A 62 -28.09 24.12 25.70
N SER A 63 -27.04 23.32 25.47
CA SER A 63 -25.66 23.82 25.55
C SER A 63 -25.39 24.82 24.42
N ILE A 64 -24.58 25.85 24.70
CA ILE A 64 -24.16 26.82 23.68
C ILE A 64 -23.39 26.12 22.55
N SER A 65 -22.61 25.08 22.87
CA SER A 65 -21.87 24.28 21.88
C SER A 65 -22.81 23.62 20.88
N HIS A 66 -23.91 23.03 21.33
CA HIS A 66 -24.90 22.41 20.46
C HIS A 66 -25.58 23.43 19.53
N GLU A 67 -25.84 24.65 20.01
CA GLU A 67 -26.40 25.71 19.17
C GLU A 67 -25.39 26.23 18.13
N VAL A 68 -24.09 26.23 18.47
CA VAL A 68 -23.01 26.56 17.54
C VAL A 68 -22.86 25.46 16.48
N GLU A 69 -22.87 24.19 16.86
CA GLU A 69 -22.85 23.04 15.94
C GLU A 69 -24.01 23.11 14.94
N LEU A 70 -25.25 23.29 15.41
CA LEU A 70 -26.41 23.46 14.53
C LEU A 70 -26.27 24.66 13.57
N ALA A 71 -25.71 25.77 14.04
CA ALA A 71 -25.52 26.95 13.20
C ALA A 71 -24.43 26.74 12.14
N VAL A 72 -23.36 26.00 12.48
CA VAL A 72 -22.30 25.60 11.55
C VAL A 72 -22.84 24.62 10.51
N ASP A 73 -23.59 23.60 10.93
CA ASP A 73 -24.22 22.63 10.03
C ASP A 73 -25.21 23.29 9.07
N ALA A 74 -26.04 24.21 9.57
CA ALA A 74 -26.96 24.98 8.73
C ALA A 74 -26.23 25.94 7.78
N TRP A 75 -25.07 26.47 8.16
CA TRP A 75 -24.24 27.30 7.28
C TRP A 75 -23.53 26.46 6.21
N LEU A 76 -22.95 25.33 6.59
CA LEU A 76 -22.34 24.37 5.67
C LEU A 76 -23.39 23.80 4.70
N GLY A 77 -24.57 23.41 5.19
CA GLY A 77 -25.66 22.93 4.36
C GLY A 77 -26.11 23.96 3.31
N ARG A 78 -26.16 25.25 3.69
CA ARG A 78 -26.42 26.34 2.73
C ARG A 78 -25.29 26.56 1.75
N LYS A 79 -24.03 26.53 2.21
CA LYS A 79 -22.86 26.68 1.34
C LYS A 79 -22.70 25.53 0.36
N VAL A 80 -23.08 24.32 0.77
CA VAL A 80 -23.14 23.13 -0.06
C VAL A 80 -24.34 23.20 -1.03
N ALA A 81 -25.46 23.81 -0.64
CA ALA A 81 -26.58 24.08 -1.54
C ALA A 81 -26.33 25.23 -2.53
N GLU A 82 -25.39 26.14 -2.22
CA GLU A 82 -24.90 27.15 -3.15
C GLU A 82 -23.98 26.56 -4.24
N VAL A 83 -23.46 25.34 -4.04
CA VAL A 83 -22.77 24.59 -5.10
C VAL A 83 -23.83 24.09 -6.06
N ASP A 84 -23.65 24.37 -7.36
CA ASP A 84 -24.55 23.95 -8.42
C ASP A 84 -24.93 22.47 -8.25
N PRO A 85 -26.22 22.13 -8.11
CA PRO A 85 -26.66 20.75 -7.93
C PRO A 85 -26.18 19.84 -9.07
N VAL A 86 -26.07 20.38 -10.29
CA VAL A 86 -25.55 19.64 -11.45
C VAL A 86 -24.08 19.27 -11.25
N LEU A 87 -23.25 20.23 -10.82
CA LEU A 87 -21.84 19.99 -10.52
C LEU A 87 -21.66 18.97 -9.39
N ARG A 88 -22.53 19.00 -8.38
CA ARG A 88 -22.52 18.05 -7.28
C ARG A 88 -22.83 16.64 -7.75
N ASP A 89 -23.84 16.46 -8.59
CA ASP A 89 -24.22 15.15 -9.12
C ASP A 89 -23.12 14.57 -10.02
N HIS A 90 -22.51 15.41 -10.86
CA HIS A 90 -21.33 15.02 -11.65
C HIS A 90 -20.16 14.58 -10.78
N LEU A 91 -19.80 15.38 -9.77
CA LEU A 91 -18.70 15.05 -8.87
C LEU A 91 -18.98 13.80 -8.04
N ALA A 92 -20.23 13.59 -7.61
CA ALA A 92 -20.63 12.38 -6.91
C ALA A 92 -20.49 11.14 -7.80
N ALA A 93 -20.88 11.22 -9.08
CA ALA A 93 -20.72 10.13 -10.02
C ALA A 93 -19.24 9.81 -10.28
N GLU A 94 -18.40 10.82 -10.47
CA GLU A 94 -16.95 10.62 -10.63
C GLU A 94 -16.29 10.00 -9.40
N LEU A 95 -16.62 10.51 -8.20
CA LEU A 95 -16.09 9.96 -6.95
C LEU A 95 -16.56 8.53 -6.70
N SER A 96 -17.80 8.18 -7.08
CA SER A 96 -18.29 6.80 -7.01
C SER A 96 -17.46 5.88 -7.93
N ALA A 97 -17.25 6.29 -9.17
CA ALA A 97 -16.47 5.51 -10.13
C ALA A 97 -15.01 5.34 -9.69
N ILE A 98 -14.41 6.36 -9.07
CA ILE A 98 -13.08 6.26 -8.46
C ILE A 98 -13.10 5.30 -7.27
N GLY A 99 -14.14 5.37 -6.42
CA GLY A 99 -14.34 4.47 -5.29
C GLY A 99 -14.39 3.00 -5.71
N ASP A 100 -15.14 2.69 -6.77
CA ASP A 100 -15.27 1.33 -7.30
C ASP A 100 -13.93 0.81 -7.85
N ARG A 101 -13.19 1.65 -8.58
CA ARG A 101 -11.84 1.31 -9.08
C ARG A 101 -10.86 1.06 -7.93
N LEU A 102 -10.90 1.87 -6.88
CA LEU A 102 -10.04 1.68 -5.70
C LEU A 102 -10.39 0.38 -4.96
N ALA A 103 -11.67 0.02 -4.88
CA ALA A 103 -12.09 -1.26 -4.31
C ALA A 103 -11.60 -2.46 -5.14
N GLU A 104 -11.64 -2.36 -6.47
CA GLU A 104 -11.08 -3.36 -7.38
C GLU A 104 -9.57 -3.52 -7.19
N VAL A 105 -8.83 -2.40 -7.16
CA VAL A 105 -7.37 -2.40 -6.92
C VAL A 105 -7.06 -3.05 -5.57
N ALA A 106 -7.78 -2.69 -4.50
CA ALA A 106 -7.58 -3.28 -3.19
C ALA A 106 -7.83 -4.81 -3.19
N HIS A 107 -8.81 -5.29 -3.96
CA HIS A 107 -9.05 -6.72 -4.12
C HIS A 107 -7.89 -7.43 -4.85
N GLN A 108 -7.37 -6.81 -5.92
CA GLN A 108 -6.22 -7.33 -6.66
C GLN A 108 -4.96 -7.36 -5.79
N GLU A 109 -4.68 -6.28 -5.04
CA GLU A 109 -3.56 -6.20 -4.11
C GLU A 109 -3.64 -7.29 -3.03
N ALA A 110 -4.83 -7.55 -2.47
CA ALA A 110 -5.02 -8.66 -1.54
C ALA A 110 -4.74 -10.03 -2.18
N GLY A 111 -5.06 -10.21 -3.47
CA GLY A 111 -4.70 -11.39 -4.23
C GLY A 111 -3.19 -11.56 -4.40
N VAL A 112 -2.50 -10.48 -4.78
CA VAL A 112 -1.04 -10.45 -4.92
C VAL A 112 -0.35 -10.73 -3.59
N ALA A 113 -0.82 -10.12 -2.49
CA ALA A 113 -0.28 -10.33 -1.15
C ALA A 113 -0.45 -11.79 -0.69
N ARG A 114 -1.59 -12.43 -0.96
CA ARG A 114 -1.79 -13.86 -0.69
C ARG A 114 -0.80 -14.73 -1.47
N ASN A 115 -0.64 -14.48 -2.77
CA ASN A 115 0.33 -15.22 -3.59
C ASN A 115 1.77 -15.03 -3.08
N TYR A 116 2.14 -13.80 -2.73
CA TYR A 116 3.46 -13.51 -2.17
C TYR A 116 3.70 -14.26 -0.86
N ASN A 117 2.72 -14.25 0.05
CA ASN A 117 2.83 -14.99 1.32
C ASN A 117 2.94 -16.50 1.09
N GLN A 118 2.23 -17.05 0.12
CA GLN A 118 2.37 -18.46 -0.26
C GLN A 118 3.77 -18.78 -0.82
N MET A 119 4.30 -17.91 -1.69
CA MET A 119 5.66 -18.05 -2.21
C MET A 119 6.70 -17.94 -1.09
N GLN A 120 6.53 -16.99 -0.18
CA GLN A 120 7.42 -16.81 0.97
C GLN A 120 7.38 -18.03 1.89
N HIS A 121 6.20 -18.57 2.18
CA HIS A 121 6.04 -19.81 2.92
C HIS A 121 6.71 -20.98 2.22
N PHE A 122 6.55 -21.10 0.91
CA PHE A 122 7.22 -22.13 0.12
C PHE A 122 8.75 -22.02 0.23
N LEU A 123 9.31 -20.83 0.00
CA LEU A 123 10.75 -20.58 0.08
C LEU A 123 11.31 -20.81 1.50
N ASN A 124 10.55 -20.48 2.53
CA ASN A 124 10.95 -20.69 3.92
C ASN A 124 10.85 -22.18 4.33
N THR A 125 9.91 -22.93 3.75
CA THR A 125 9.67 -24.36 4.06
C THR A 125 10.69 -25.25 3.33
N TYR A 126 11.00 -24.93 2.08
CA TYR A 126 11.96 -25.67 1.26
C TYR A 126 13.30 -24.93 1.28
N ARG A 127 14.19 -25.34 2.19
CA ARG A 127 15.54 -24.76 2.40
C ARG A 127 16.42 -24.80 1.15
N GLU A 128 16.12 -25.72 0.24
CA GLU A 128 16.67 -25.74 -1.11
C GLU A 128 15.53 -25.33 -2.04
N LEU A 129 15.68 -24.19 -2.75
CA LEU A 129 14.82 -23.91 -3.90
C LEU A 129 14.80 -25.20 -4.74
N PRO A 130 13.63 -25.69 -5.19
CA PRO A 130 13.58 -26.82 -6.11
C PRO A 130 14.57 -26.51 -7.23
N VAL A 131 15.63 -27.32 -7.34
CA VAL A 131 16.83 -26.97 -8.11
C VAL A 131 16.48 -26.71 -9.59
N GLY A 132 15.32 -27.21 -10.05
CA GLY A 132 14.74 -26.93 -11.36
C GLY A 132 14.21 -25.50 -11.56
N LEU A 133 13.69 -24.79 -10.54
CA LEU A 133 13.11 -23.45 -10.74
C LEU A 133 14.16 -22.40 -11.12
N ARG A 134 15.39 -22.53 -10.61
CA ARG A 134 16.49 -21.64 -11.00
C ARG A 134 16.86 -21.85 -12.48
N GLU A 135 16.84 -23.09 -12.95
CA GLU A 135 17.13 -23.43 -14.34
C GLU A 135 15.98 -23.04 -15.28
N GLU A 136 14.73 -23.15 -14.84
CA GLU A 136 13.56 -22.70 -15.59
C GLU A 136 13.55 -21.17 -15.71
N VAL A 137 13.79 -20.44 -14.61
CA VAL A 137 13.89 -18.98 -14.61
C VAL A 137 15.05 -18.52 -15.50
N SER A 138 16.21 -19.18 -15.46
CA SER A 138 17.32 -18.80 -16.33
C SER A 138 17.01 -19.03 -17.82
N LYS A 139 16.35 -20.14 -18.17
CA LYS A 139 15.86 -20.39 -19.55
C LYS A 139 14.87 -19.32 -20.01
N ILE A 140 13.92 -18.93 -19.15
CA ILE A 140 12.94 -17.89 -19.46
C ILE A 140 13.63 -16.53 -19.66
N VAL A 141 14.60 -16.19 -18.83
CA VAL A 141 15.37 -14.93 -18.96
C VAL A 141 16.14 -14.90 -20.29
N VAL A 142 16.78 -16.01 -20.68
CA VAL A 142 17.48 -16.10 -21.97
C VAL A 142 16.52 -15.93 -23.15
N GLN A 143 15.37 -16.61 -23.12
CA GLN A 143 14.34 -16.48 -24.16
C GLN A 143 13.80 -15.04 -24.25
N ARG A 144 13.57 -14.38 -23.11
CA ARG A 144 13.12 -12.98 -23.07
C ARG A 144 14.13 -12.04 -23.73
N GLU A 145 15.42 -12.18 -23.45
CA GLU A 145 16.46 -11.33 -24.05
C GLU A 145 16.58 -11.55 -25.57
N GLN A 146 16.40 -12.79 -26.05
CA GLN A 146 16.35 -13.09 -27.48
C GLN A 146 15.17 -12.39 -28.17
N ILE A 147 13.97 -12.48 -27.58
CA ILE A 147 12.76 -11.81 -28.10
C ILE A 147 12.94 -10.29 -28.11
N LEU A 148 13.49 -9.71 -27.04
CA LEU A 148 13.74 -8.26 -26.98
C LEU A 148 14.74 -7.81 -28.04
N THR A 149 15.77 -8.63 -28.31
CA THR A 149 16.75 -8.36 -29.37
C THR A 149 16.09 -8.40 -30.74
N GLN A 150 15.26 -9.41 -31.02
CA GLN A 150 14.50 -9.51 -32.26
C GLN A 150 13.52 -8.33 -32.43
N LEU A 151 12.82 -7.94 -31.38
CA LEU A 151 11.91 -6.79 -31.43
C LEU A 151 12.65 -5.47 -31.68
N ARG A 152 13.84 -5.29 -31.10
CA ARG A 152 14.69 -4.12 -31.38
C ARG A 152 15.13 -4.10 -32.83
N PHE A 153 15.55 -5.25 -33.37
CA PHE A 153 15.94 -5.39 -34.76
C PHE A 153 14.77 -5.05 -35.71
N ILE A 154 13.59 -5.64 -35.50
CA ILE A 154 12.38 -5.35 -36.28
C ILE A 154 12.02 -3.87 -36.21
N ARG A 155 12.10 -3.25 -35.02
CA ARG A 155 11.85 -1.81 -34.87
C ARG A 155 12.85 -0.95 -35.65
N GLN A 156 14.12 -1.33 -35.69
CA GLN A 156 15.14 -0.63 -36.47
C GLN A 156 14.89 -0.77 -37.98
N GLU A 157 14.58 -1.98 -38.46
CA GLU A 157 14.23 -2.19 -39.88
C GLU A 157 12.99 -1.40 -40.28
N LEU A 158 11.94 -1.40 -39.45
CA LEU A 158 10.73 -0.61 -39.70
C LEU A 158 11.02 0.90 -39.70
N ALA A 159 11.89 1.40 -38.80
CA ALA A 159 12.28 2.81 -38.79
C ALA A 159 12.98 3.22 -40.09
N VAL A 160 13.92 2.40 -40.58
CA VAL A 160 14.59 2.62 -41.87
C VAL A 160 13.60 2.63 -43.03
N LEU A 161 12.64 1.70 -43.05
CA LEU A 161 11.62 1.64 -44.11
C LEU A 161 10.65 2.84 -44.07
N VAL A 162 10.37 3.39 -42.89
CA VAL A 162 9.55 4.60 -42.74
C VAL A 162 10.30 5.85 -43.17
N GLU A 163 11.61 5.96 -42.85
CA GLU A 163 12.45 7.09 -43.26
C GLU A 163 12.83 7.07 -44.75
N ALA A 164 12.83 5.89 -45.39
CA ALA A 164 13.10 5.73 -46.82
C ALA A 164 11.88 6.04 -47.72
N ARG A 165 10.73 6.42 -47.14
CA ARG A 165 9.48 6.75 -47.84
C ARG A 165 9.15 8.23 -47.74
#